data_AF-A0A834X4Z6-F1
#
_entry.id   AF-A0A834X4Z6-F1
#
_cell.length_a   1.000
_cell.length_b   1.000
_cell.length_c   1.000
_cell.angle_alpha   90.00
_cell.angle_beta   90.00
_cell.angle_gamma   90.00
#
_symmetry.space_group_name_H-M   'P 1'
#
loop_
_entity.id
_entity.type
_entity.pdbx_description
1 polymer ?
#
loop_
_entity_poly.entity_id
_entity_poly.type
_entity_poly.pdbx_seq_one_letter_code
_entity_poly.pdbx_strand_id
1 'polypeptide(L)'
;MAVERLGDSIGIREELIKKATSLAFKAHKSPEKPYLLEKIRSSELIITFSGSWTIPDWFSDNNFGETPINLTLFPSLRSIGNDEPALVNKAFLLRFETILNNSSLKSDVNKAMAEKKKIVFAGHSSGAPMAILASLWTLEHHRNASNPPFCVTFGSPLIGNHILPHATRREDWSRYFVHFLTRYDVVPRISLSPLSSLHHETLAAILHLFNPKSKPPSSSAHGRIGLAEFYGGVTRNAAAVTSHRACSLMGSTNLLLETVASLVVLSPYRPFGTFVWCTGNGRMVVVRNSEAESLEMQSVVYLEKLEDLPLSGDCNADDNAATIDQALNDLGLGTRARLCMRAAGELEKQKSRNEAKIDKAKAESTMKELEDYKEVSRIQGVGYYDAFKLQKEPRDFQANVKRLVLAGVWDEVIEMLKRHELPDEFEGKQEWIELGTRFRRLVEPLDIGNYYRHLKNEDTGPYMVRARPKRYRYTQRWLEHARRLPGGSCSESCFWAEVEELSVFKSNKGSSYDEELKRRVVKLEEDVKRWSEEELPRDVFLEGSSFTKWWKKLPQDYKAGILQC
;
A
#
# COMPACT_ATOMS: atom_id res chain seq x y z
N MET A 1 25.49 12.11 30.63
CA MET A 1 24.43 11.69 29.70
C MET A 1 25.04 11.60 28.31
N ALA A 2 24.98 10.45 27.65
CA ALA A 2 25.50 10.30 26.30
C ALA A 2 24.59 11.08 25.35
N VAL A 3 25.16 11.99 24.57
CA VAL A 3 24.46 12.63 23.45
C VAL A 3 24.31 11.55 22.36
N GLU A 4 23.13 10.94 22.26
CA GLU A 4 22.83 10.04 21.14
C GLU A 4 22.90 10.81 19.82
N ARG A 5 23.35 10.14 18.76
CA ARG A 5 23.59 10.75 17.45
C ARG A 5 22.36 10.57 16.57
N LEU A 6 22.14 11.45 15.58
CA LEU A 6 20.99 11.36 14.66
C LEU A 6 20.89 9.95 14.08
N GLY A 7 22.04 9.35 13.75
CA GLY A 7 22.12 8.02 13.18
C GLY A 7 21.60 6.88 14.05
N ASP A 8 21.59 7.03 15.37
CA ASP A 8 21.07 6.01 16.29
C ASP A 8 19.54 6.03 16.26
N SER A 9 18.93 7.23 16.18
CA SER A 9 17.47 7.39 16.10
C SER A 9 16.84 6.91 14.79
N ILE A 10 17.52 7.08 13.65
CA ILE A 10 17.01 6.70 12.31
C ILE A 10 17.56 5.35 11.82
N GLY A 11 18.32 4.63 12.65
CA GLY A 11 18.83 3.28 12.34
C GLY A 11 19.98 3.22 11.31
N ILE A 12 20.62 4.36 11.01
CA ILE A 12 21.75 4.44 10.07
C ILE A 12 22.87 5.34 10.59
N ARG A 13 24.10 4.78 10.66
CA ARG A 13 25.29 5.48 11.16
C ARG A 13 25.53 6.79 10.40
N GLU A 14 25.76 7.90 11.10
CA GLU A 14 25.95 9.21 10.47
C GLU A 14 27.11 9.25 9.45
N GLU A 15 28.16 8.47 9.69
CA GLU A 15 29.27 8.30 8.74
C GLU A 15 28.78 7.79 7.37
N LEU A 16 27.84 6.83 7.38
CA LEU A 16 27.24 6.31 6.16
C LEU A 16 26.38 7.35 5.47
N ILE A 17 25.62 8.16 6.23
CA ILE A 17 24.81 9.25 5.67
C ILE A 17 25.72 10.29 4.98
N LYS A 18 26.77 10.75 5.67
CA LYS A 18 27.74 11.70 5.11
C LYS A 18 28.39 11.15 3.85
N LYS A 19 28.76 9.87 3.86
CA LYS A 19 29.34 9.20 2.70
C LYS A 19 28.33 9.04 1.56
N ALA A 20 27.11 8.60 1.85
CA ALA A 20 26.01 8.50 0.89
C ALA A 20 25.72 9.85 0.21
N THR A 21 25.73 10.94 0.99
CA THR A 21 25.58 12.31 0.48
C THR A 21 26.69 12.63 -0.52
N SER A 22 27.95 12.46 -0.13
CA SER A 22 29.11 12.73 -0.99
C SER A 22 29.05 11.92 -2.29
N LEU A 23 28.67 10.64 -2.20
CA LEU A 23 28.56 9.76 -3.36
C LEU A 23 27.38 10.10 -4.26
N ALA A 24 26.23 10.50 -3.71
CA ALA A 24 25.08 10.96 -4.49
C ALA A 24 25.44 12.19 -5.35
N PHE A 25 26.22 13.14 -4.82
CA PHE A 25 26.72 14.26 -5.62
C PHE A 25 27.83 13.85 -6.60
N LYS A 26 28.70 12.90 -6.21
CA LYS A 26 29.75 12.35 -7.09
C LYS A 26 29.14 11.62 -8.29
N ALA A 27 27.99 10.97 -8.13
CA ALA A 27 27.30 10.25 -9.21
C ALA A 27 27.00 11.14 -10.42
N HIS A 28 26.69 12.43 -10.21
CA HIS A 28 26.45 13.39 -11.31
C HIS A 28 27.69 13.66 -12.17
N LYS A 29 28.90 13.36 -11.66
CA LYS A 29 30.13 13.54 -12.43
C LYS A 29 30.29 12.48 -13.53
N SER A 30 29.65 11.32 -13.36
CA SER A 30 29.68 10.18 -14.29
C SER A 30 28.28 9.80 -14.78
N PRO A 31 27.59 10.68 -15.56
CA PRO A 31 26.24 10.41 -16.06
C PRO A 31 26.17 9.21 -17.01
N GLU A 32 27.29 8.81 -17.60
CA GLU A 32 27.41 7.60 -18.43
C GLU A 32 27.24 6.30 -17.64
N LYS A 33 27.43 6.35 -16.32
CA LYS A 33 27.23 5.20 -15.44
C LYS A 33 25.81 5.23 -14.86
N PRO A 34 25.04 4.14 -14.97
CA PRO A 34 23.68 4.10 -14.44
C PRO A 34 23.63 4.23 -12.90
N TYR A 35 24.69 3.78 -12.22
CA TYR A 35 24.91 3.96 -10.79
C TYR A 35 26.40 3.84 -10.46
N LEU A 36 26.78 4.28 -9.26
CA LEU A 36 28.08 4.03 -8.64
C LEU A 36 27.91 3.05 -7.48
N LEU A 37 28.90 2.20 -7.30
CA LEU A 37 28.96 1.24 -6.20
C LEU A 37 30.24 1.48 -5.40
N GLU A 38 30.09 1.66 -4.09
CA GLU A 38 31.21 1.84 -3.18
C GLU A 38 31.08 0.92 -1.97
N LYS A 39 32.08 0.06 -1.78
CA LYS A 39 32.17 -0.83 -0.61
C LYS A 39 32.72 -0.02 0.57
N ILE A 40 32.02 -0.06 1.69
CA ILE A 40 32.45 0.58 2.93
C ILE A 40 32.73 -0.52 3.94
N ARG A 41 33.96 -0.56 4.44
CA ARG A 41 34.42 -1.67 5.29
C ARG A 41 34.19 -3.02 4.58
N SER A 42 34.19 -4.12 5.31
CA SER A 42 33.89 -5.45 4.77
C SER A 42 32.38 -5.74 4.67
N SER A 43 31.54 -5.03 5.43
CA SER A 43 30.14 -5.39 5.68
C SER A 43 29.09 -4.44 5.10
N GLU A 44 29.46 -3.32 4.48
CA GLU A 44 28.51 -2.31 4.01
C GLU A 44 28.74 -1.97 2.54
N LEU A 45 27.66 -1.62 1.85
CA LEU A 45 27.66 -1.30 0.44
C LEU A 45 26.78 -0.07 0.19
N ILE A 46 27.33 0.96 -0.45
CA ILE A 46 26.54 2.09 -0.93
C ILE A 46 26.38 1.99 -2.44
N ILE A 47 25.14 2.06 -2.90
CA ILE A 47 24.78 2.13 -4.31
C ILE A 47 24.13 3.48 -4.56
N THR A 48 24.73 4.32 -5.40
CA THR A 48 24.25 5.68 -5.66
C THR A 48 23.88 5.92 -7.11
N PHE A 49 22.75 6.58 -7.36
CA PHE A 49 22.24 6.84 -8.70
C PHE A 49 22.47 8.29 -9.12
N SER A 50 22.82 8.49 -10.39
CA SER A 50 22.99 9.80 -11.00
C SER A 50 21.63 10.44 -11.31
N GLY A 51 21.58 11.76 -11.18
CA GLY A 51 20.42 12.56 -11.60
C GLY A 51 20.41 12.75 -13.11
N SER A 52 19.21 12.90 -13.65
CA SER A 52 18.99 13.44 -14.99
C SER A 52 18.43 14.86 -14.94
N TRP A 53 18.77 15.64 -15.97
CA TRP A 53 18.42 17.04 -16.14
C TRP A 53 17.63 17.28 -17.43
N THR A 54 17.04 16.23 -17.99
CA THR A 54 16.20 16.30 -19.20
C THR A 54 14.73 16.18 -18.81
N ILE A 55 13.84 16.89 -19.49
CA ILE A 55 12.39 16.87 -19.17
C ILE A 55 11.77 15.46 -19.26
N PRO A 56 12.08 14.63 -20.29
CA PRO A 56 11.50 13.28 -20.41
C PRO A 56 11.84 12.36 -19.24
N ASP A 57 12.91 12.66 -18.50
CA ASP A 57 13.34 11.88 -17.34
C ASP A 57 12.64 12.30 -16.03
N TRP A 58 11.78 13.32 -16.08
CA TRP A 58 10.99 13.85 -14.95
C TRP A 58 9.49 13.78 -15.18
N PHE A 59 9.05 14.00 -16.42
CA PHE A 59 7.63 14.04 -16.78
C PHE A 59 7.36 13.18 -18.01
N SER A 60 6.15 12.63 -18.06
CA SER A 60 5.58 11.98 -19.24
C SER A 60 4.30 12.70 -19.66
N ASP A 61 3.70 12.33 -20.80
CA ASP A 61 2.62 13.06 -21.48
C ASP A 61 1.31 13.28 -20.71
N ASN A 62 1.17 12.73 -19.49
CA ASN A 62 0.00 12.91 -18.62
C ASN A 62 0.13 14.17 -17.74
N ASN A 63 -0.98 14.66 -17.17
CA ASN A 63 -1.02 15.86 -16.31
C ASN A 63 0.08 15.90 -15.24
N PHE A 64 0.32 14.80 -14.52
CA PHE A 64 1.41 14.66 -13.55
C PHE A 64 2.41 13.56 -13.91
N GLY A 65 2.29 12.96 -15.10
CA GLY A 65 3.16 11.88 -15.56
C GLY A 65 3.04 10.58 -14.76
N GLU A 66 1.89 10.30 -14.16
CA GLU A 66 1.65 9.11 -13.33
C GLU A 66 1.27 7.86 -14.15
N THR A 67 1.63 6.68 -13.65
CA THR A 67 1.30 5.36 -14.20
C THR A 67 1.13 4.34 -13.07
N PRO A 68 0.32 3.28 -13.23
CA PRO A 68 0.36 2.13 -12.33
C PRO A 68 1.77 1.54 -12.21
N ILE A 69 2.18 1.21 -10.99
CA ILE A 69 3.44 0.51 -10.74
C ILE A 69 3.40 -0.91 -11.30
N ASN A 70 4.56 -1.40 -11.73
CA ASN A 70 4.71 -2.75 -12.26
C ASN A 70 4.57 -3.80 -11.14
N LEU A 71 3.39 -4.39 -10.99
CA LEU A 71 3.11 -5.40 -9.94
C LEU A 71 3.91 -6.70 -10.10
N THR A 72 4.51 -6.96 -11.26
CA THR A 72 5.46 -8.08 -11.43
C THR A 72 6.76 -7.82 -10.67
N LEU A 73 7.19 -6.56 -10.60
CA LEU A 73 8.38 -6.15 -9.84
C LEU A 73 8.04 -5.77 -8.40
N PHE A 74 6.82 -5.27 -8.16
CA PHE A 74 6.39 -4.67 -6.89
C PHE A 74 4.98 -5.16 -6.46
N PRO A 75 4.79 -6.48 -6.22
CA PRO A 75 3.46 -7.04 -5.95
C PRO A 75 2.78 -6.49 -4.70
N SER A 76 3.55 -5.96 -3.74
CA SER A 76 3.05 -5.41 -2.48
C SER A 76 2.68 -3.93 -2.59
N LEU A 77 3.10 -3.22 -3.63
CA LEU A 77 2.81 -1.79 -3.81
C LEU A 77 1.42 -1.56 -4.44
N ARG A 78 0.40 -2.05 -3.73
CA ARG A 78 -1.03 -1.93 -4.05
C ARG A 78 -1.88 -1.85 -2.78
N SER A 79 -3.10 -1.37 -2.89
CA SER A 79 -4.14 -1.61 -1.87
C SER A 79 -4.62 -3.06 -2.02
N ILE A 80 -4.54 -3.86 -0.96
CA ILE A 80 -4.82 -5.31 -1.06
C ILE A 80 -6.32 -5.53 -1.26
N GLY A 81 -7.15 -4.94 -0.41
CA GLY A 81 -8.60 -5.09 -0.44
C GLY A 81 -9.23 -4.53 -1.72
N ASN A 82 -8.84 -3.30 -2.10
CA ASN A 82 -9.34 -2.67 -3.33
C ASN A 82 -8.73 -3.31 -4.59
N ASP A 83 -7.55 -3.93 -4.49
CA ASP A 83 -6.78 -4.51 -5.60
C ASP A 83 -6.39 -3.46 -6.64
N GLU A 84 -5.89 -2.34 -6.14
CA GLU A 84 -5.50 -1.18 -6.93
C GLU A 84 -3.99 -0.94 -6.78
N PRO A 85 -3.21 -0.95 -7.89
CA PRO A 85 -1.78 -0.67 -7.84
C PRO A 85 -1.52 0.77 -7.42
N ALA A 86 -0.38 1.00 -6.74
CA ALA A 86 0.09 2.35 -6.52
C ALA A 86 0.37 3.05 -7.85
N LEU A 87 0.03 4.33 -7.95
CA LEU A 87 0.43 5.17 -9.08
C LEU A 87 1.78 5.80 -8.76
N VAL A 88 2.72 5.72 -9.68
CA VAL A 88 4.06 6.30 -9.57
C VAL A 88 4.39 7.15 -10.78
N ASN A 89 5.42 8.00 -10.67
CA ASN A 89 5.91 8.78 -11.79
C ASN A 89 6.49 7.83 -12.87
N LYS A 90 5.92 7.89 -14.07
CA LYS A 90 6.24 7.02 -15.21
C LYS A 90 7.67 7.19 -15.68
N ALA A 91 8.15 8.43 -15.77
CA ALA A 91 9.52 8.71 -16.19
C ALA A 91 10.53 8.06 -15.22
N PHE A 92 10.30 8.20 -13.91
CA PHE A 92 11.15 7.55 -12.91
C PHE A 92 11.06 6.03 -12.95
N LEU A 93 9.86 5.46 -13.11
CA LEU A 93 9.69 4.01 -13.21
C LEU A 93 10.44 3.44 -14.42
N LEU A 94 10.26 4.02 -15.61
CA LEU A 94 10.91 3.56 -16.85
C LEU A 94 12.44 3.67 -16.79
N ARG A 95 12.96 4.75 -16.21
CA ARG A 95 14.40 4.90 -15.99
C ARG A 95 14.94 3.81 -15.07
N PHE A 96 14.23 3.52 -13.97
CA PHE A 96 14.63 2.45 -13.06
C PHE A 96 14.58 1.08 -13.72
N GLU A 97 13.51 0.75 -14.46
CA GLU A 97 13.39 -0.51 -15.19
C GLU A 97 14.51 -0.67 -16.22
N THR A 98 14.85 0.41 -16.93
CA THR A 98 15.99 0.43 -17.86
C THR A 98 17.30 0.13 -17.13
N ILE A 99 17.56 0.75 -15.99
CA ILE A 99 18.75 0.47 -15.17
C ILE A 99 18.73 -0.98 -14.69
N LEU A 100 17.60 -1.48 -14.19
CA LEU A 100 17.47 -2.82 -13.63
C LEU A 100 17.73 -3.91 -14.70
N ASN A 101 17.26 -3.69 -15.93
CA ASN A 101 17.35 -4.65 -17.03
C ASN A 101 18.68 -4.57 -17.80
N ASN A 102 19.24 -3.37 -17.96
CA ASN A 102 20.39 -3.13 -18.85
C ASN A 102 21.72 -2.97 -18.10
N SER A 103 21.75 -3.16 -16.78
CA SER A 103 22.97 -3.04 -15.97
C SER A 103 23.17 -4.23 -15.03
N SER A 104 24.33 -4.29 -14.36
CA SER A 104 24.64 -5.32 -13.35
C SER A 104 23.93 -5.11 -12.00
N LEU A 105 23.02 -4.13 -11.87
CA LEU A 105 22.40 -3.77 -10.59
C LEU A 105 21.76 -4.97 -9.89
N LYS A 106 20.99 -5.79 -10.63
CA LYS A 106 20.32 -6.98 -10.08
C LYS A 106 21.33 -7.98 -9.52
N SER A 107 22.40 -8.28 -10.26
CA SER A 107 23.45 -9.21 -9.80
C SER A 107 24.24 -8.65 -8.62
N ASP A 108 24.54 -7.35 -8.62
CA ASP A 108 25.33 -6.70 -7.57
C ASP A 108 24.56 -6.64 -6.25
N VAL A 109 23.25 -6.32 -6.29
CA VAL A 109 22.38 -6.37 -5.12
C VAL A 109 22.24 -7.80 -4.61
N ASN A 110 21.92 -8.77 -5.47
CA ASN A 110 21.75 -10.17 -5.05
C ASN A 110 23.03 -10.73 -4.40
N LYS A 111 24.19 -10.41 -4.96
CA LYS A 111 25.49 -10.77 -4.37
C LYS A 111 25.67 -10.16 -2.99
N ALA A 112 25.40 -8.87 -2.84
CA ALA A 112 25.54 -8.18 -1.56
C ALA A 112 24.57 -8.71 -0.49
N MET A 113 23.33 -9.03 -0.87
CA MET A 113 22.34 -9.64 0.03
C MET A 113 22.75 -11.06 0.45
N ALA A 114 23.29 -11.87 -0.47
CA ALA A 114 23.83 -13.20 -0.16
C ALA A 114 25.02 -13.12 0.81
N GLU A 115 25.87 -12.10 0.64
CA GLU A 115 26.99 -11.79 1.55
C GLU A 115 26.52 -11.11 2.86
N LYS A 116 25.21 -10.98 3.09
CA LYS A 116 24.59 -10.34 4.27
C LYS A 116 25.07 -8.91 4.53
N LYS A 117 25.44 -8.17 3.48
CA LYS A 117 25.91 -6.78 3.62
C LYS A 117 24.75 -5.84 3.90
N LYS A 118 25.01 -4.79 4.68
CA LYS A 118 24.07 -3.67 4.81
C LYS A 118 24.15 -2.80 3.56
N ILE A 119 23.11 -2.83 2.73
CA ILE A 119 23.02 -2.01 1.52
C ILE A 119 22.38 -0.67 1.85
N VAL A 120 22.98 0.42 1.37
CA VAL A 120 22.42 1.76 1.39
C VAL A 120 22.27 2.24 -0.04
N PHE A 121 21.03 2.41 -0.49
CA PHE A 121 20.72 3.08 -1.74
C PHE A 121 20.66 4.58 -1.51
N ALA A 122 21.31 5.36 -2.34
CA ALA A 122 21.26 6.82 -2.22
C ALA A 122 21.15 7.55 -3.56
N GLY A 123 20.61 8.76 -3.51
CA GLY A 123 20.46 9.59 -4.70
C GLY A 123 20.14 11.03 -4.35
N HIS A 124 20.55 11.93 -5.23
CA HIS A 124 20.24 13.36 -5.16
C HIS A 124 19.32 13.74 -6.31
N SER A 125 18.33 14.61 -6.04
CA SER A 125 17.39 15.09 -7.06
C SER A 125 16.72 13.92 -7.81
N SER A 126 16.68 13.90 -9.15
CA SER A 126 16.11 12.79 -9.94
C SER A 126 16.89 11.46 -9.90
N GLY A 127 18.03 11.40 -9.21
CA GLY A 127 18.67 10.14 -8.83
C GLY A 127 18.03 9.49 -7.60
N ALA A 128 17.38 10.27 -6.74
CA ALA A 128 16.71 9.77 -5.55
C ALA A 128 15.53 8.81 -5.84
N PRO A 129 14.66 9.06 -6.84
CA PRO A 129 13.64 8.09 -7.25
C PRO A 129 14.20 6.73 -7.64
N MET A 130 15.38 6.68 -8.28
CA MET A 130 16.04 5.42 -8.60
C MET A 130 16.45 4.68 -7.33
N ALA A 131 17.01 5.40 -6.34
CA ALA A 131 17.36 4.84 -5.04
C ALA A 131 16.14 4.30 -4.29
N ILE A 132 15.01 5.02 -4.35
CA ILE A 132 13.75 4.60 -3.75
C ILE A 132 13.25 3.31 -4.40
N LEU A 133 13.13 3.28 -5.73
CA LEU A 133 12.64 2.12 -6.47
C LEU A 133 13.57 0.90 -6.32
N ALA A 134 14.89 1.10 -6.30
CA ALA A 134 15.86 0.04 -6.01
C ALA A 134 15.70 -0.54 -4.60
N SER A 135 15.42 0.32 -3.61
CA SER A 135 15.17 -0.10 -2.23
C SER A 135 13.89 -0.92 -2.12
N LEU A 136 12.78 -0.42 -2.71
CA LEU A 136 11.50 -1.13 -2.76
C LEU A 136 11.63 -2.48 -3.48
N TRP A 137 12.35 -2.51 -4.60
CA TRP A 137 12.59 -3.74 -5.37
C TRP A 137 13.38 -4.76 -4.53
N THR A 138 14.40 -4.30 -3.80
CA THR A 138 15.20 -5.15 -2.92
C THR A 138 14.35 -5.67 -1.75
N LEU A 139 13.51 -4.82 -1.14
CA LEU A 139 12.60 -5.22 -0.06
C LEU A 139 11.58 -6.27 -0.53
N GLU A 140 11.07 -6.18 -1.77
CA GLU A 140 10.19 -7.19 -2.34
C GLU A 140 10.87 -8.54 -2.53
N HIS A 141 12.10 -8.54 -3.08
CA HIS A 141 12.81 -9.76 -3.46
C HIS A 141 13.58 -10.40 -2.30
N HIS A 142 13.84 -9.66 -1.23
CA HIS A 142 14.65 -10.08 -0.08
C HIS A 142 13.99 -9.74 1.27
N ARG A 143 12.69 -10.03 1.41
CA ARG A 143 11.88 -9.70 2.61
C ARG A 143 12.43 -10.20 3.94
N ASN A 144 12.99 -11.41 3.93
CA ASN A 144 13.51 -12.09 5.13
C ASN A 144 15.01 -11.85 5.33
N ALA A 145 15.57 -10.84 4.67
CA ALA A 145 16.98 -10.51 4.84
C ALA A 145 17.26 -10.07 6.28
N SER A 146 18.35 -10.58 6.85
CA SER A 146 18.80 -10.18 8.19
C SER A 146 19.18 -8.70 8.26
N ASN A 147 19.66 -8.15 7.13
CA ASN A 147 20.06 -6.75 6.98
C ASN A 147 19.25 -6.13 5.83
N PRO A 148 18.04 -5.60 6.10
CA PRO A 148 17.25 -4.91 5.10
C PRO A 148 17.97 -3.67 4.56
N PRO A 149 17.73 -3.28 3.30
CA PRO A 149 18.36 -2.11 2.71
C PRO A 149 17.83 -0.82 3.36
N PHE A 150 18.69 0.21 3.40
CA PHE A 150 18.27 1.58 3.70
C PHE A 150 18.24 2.42 2.43
N CYS A 151 17.30 3.35 2.36
CA CYS A 151 17.21 4.37 1.33
C CYS A 151 17.51 5.75 1.93
N VAL A 152 18.52 6.45 1.41
CA VAL A 152 18.87 7.81 1.85
C VAL A 152 18.87 8.75 0.66
N THR A 153 17.96 9.72 0.66
CA THR A 153 17.79 10.63 -0.47
C THR A 153 18.00 12.07 -0.09
N PHE A 154 18.41 12.90 -1.06
CA PHE A 154 18.71 14.31 -0.87
C PHE A 154 17.95 15.14 -1.91
N GLY A 155 17.03 15.99 -1.47
CA GLY A 155 16.22 16.81 -2.38
C GLY A 155 15.40 15.98 -3.38
N SER A 156 14.84 14.85 -2.94
CA SER A 156 14.07 13.95 -3.82
C SER A 156 12.74 14.57 -4.24
N PRO A 157 12.34 14.51 -5.51
CA PRO A 157 10.93 14.68 -5.88
C PRO A 157 10.08 13.57 -5.26
N LEU A 158 8.79 13.84 -5.06
CA LEU A 158 7.81 12.81 -4.68
C LEU A 158 7.57 11.85 -5.85
N ILE A 159 7.38 10.57 -5.56
CA ILE A 159 7.37 9.51 -6.59
C ILE A 159 6.07 8.74 -6.75
N GLY A 160 5.20 8.68 -5.73
CA GLY A 160 4.01 7.83 -5.75
C GLY A 160 2.81 8.45 -5.05
N ASN A 161 1.62 7.96 -5.41
CA ASN A 161 0.35 8.43 -4.86
C ASN A 161 0.13 7.92 -3.43
N HIS A 162 -1.07 8.15 -2.86
CA HIS A 162 -1.42 7.74 -1.49
C HIS A 162 -1.34 6.22 -1.22
N ILE A 163 -1.39 5.36 -2.23
CA ILE A 163 -1.25 3.91 -2.06
C ILE A 163 0.20 3.53 -1.76
N LEU A 164 1.19 4.27 -2.27
CA LEU A 164 2.60 4.02 -1.98
C LEU A 164 2.93 4.12 -0.46
N PRO A 165 2.65 5.25 0.24
CA PRO A 165 2.87 5.33 1.68
C PRO A 165 2.05 4.28 2.44
N HIS A 166 0.78 4.08 2.08
CA HIS A 166 -0.09 3.06 2.68
C HIS A 166 0.55 1.67 2.61
N ALA A 167 0.96 1.23 1.41
CA ALA A 167 1.60 -0.07 1.22
C ALA A 167 2.93 -0.16 1.98
N THR A 168 3.77 0.88 1.96
CA THR A 168 5.05 0.84 2.70
C THR A 168 4.86 0.80 4.23
N ARG A 169 3.78 1.34 4.78
CA ARG A 169 3.45 1.20 6.20
C ARG A 169 2.91 -0.18 6.52
N ARG A 170 1.99 -0.69 5.70
CA ARG A 170 1.46 -2.05 5.83
C ARG A 170 2.54 -3.14 5.86
N GLU A 171 3.58 -2.99 5.05
CA GLU A 171 4.71 -3.92 5.01
C GLU A 171 5.83 -3.62 6.02
N ASP A 172 5.67 -2.59 6.88
CA ASP A 172 6.70 -2.13 7.82
C ASP A 172 8.03 -1.75 7.13
N TRP A 173 7.91 -1.10 5.97
CA TRP A 173 9.02 -0.66 5.13
C TRP A 173 9.33 0.83 5.25
N SER A 174 8.34 1.65 5.64
CA SER A 174 8.46 3.11 5.73
C SER A 174 9.69 3.56 6.54
N ARG A 175 10.05 2.82 7.61
CA ARG A 175 11.22 3.10 8.46
C ARG A 175 12.58 3.04 7.76
N TYR A 176 12.68 2.37 6.62
CA TYR A 176 13.94 2.24 5.87
C TYR A 176 14.22 3.41 4.93
N PHE A 177 13.28 4.35 4.79
CA PHE A 177 13.38 5.49 3.88
C PHE A 177 13.61 6.77 4.65
N VAL A 178 14.72 7.44 4.35
CA VAL A 178 15.12 8.72 4.96
C VAL A 178 15.35 9.76 3.86
N HIS A 179 14.62 10.86 3.94
CA HIS A 179 14.62 11.93 2.94
C HIS A 179 15.15 13.23 3.56
N PHE A 180 16.34 13.64 3.16
CA PHE A 180 16.95 14.90 3.57
C PHE A 180 16.50 16.04 2.66
N LEU A 181 15.87 17.05 3.24
CA LEU A 181 15.35 18.22 2.53
C LEU A 181 15.97 19.50 3.10
N THR A 182 16.34 20.44 2.23
CA THR A 182 16.61 21.81 2.67
C THR A 182 15.34 22.64 2.58
N ARG A 183 15.21 23.62 3.48
CA ARG A 183 13.99 24.44 3.65
C ARG A 183 13.39 24.94 2.33
N TYR A 184 14.24 25.52 1.48
CA TYR A 184 13.84 26.20 0.24
C TYR A 184 14.02 25.37 -1.04
N ASP A 185 14.38 24.09 -0.93
CA ASP A 185 14.56 23.24 -2.10
C ASP A 185 13.27 23.12 -2.91
N VAL A 186 13.25 23.57 -4.16
CA VAL A 186 12.04 23.48 -4.99
C VAL A 186 11.83 22.06 -5.55
N VAL A 187 12.89 21.25 -5.68
CA VAL A 187 12.84 19.93 -6.34
C VAL A 187 11.78 18.99 -5.74
N PRO A 188 11.70 18.81 -4.41
CA PRO A 188 10.67 17.98 -3.78
C PRO A 188 9.23 18.42 -4.07
N ARG A 189 9.03 19.66 -4.50
CA ARG A 189 7.72 20.26 -4.78
C ARG A 189 7.36 20.26 -6.26
N ILE A 190 8.31 19.99 -7.17
CA ILE A 190 8.08 20.01 -8.63
C ILE A 190 6.93 19.08 -9.02
N SER A 191 6.90 17.86 -8.48
CA SER A 191 5.86 16.88 -8.80
C SER A 191 4.47 17.26 -8.24
N LEU A 192 4.35 18.29 -7.40
CA LEU A 192 3.06 18.83 -6.98
C LEU A 192 2.41 19.73 -8.04
N SER A 193 3.11 20.04 -9.13
CA SER A 193 2.61 20.88 -10.21
C SER A 193 2.30 20.08 -11.47
N PRO A 194 1.18 20.36 -12.16
CA PRO A 194 0.91 19.72 -13.43
C PRO A 194 1.90 20.22 -14.49
N LEU A 195 2.27 19.37 -15.44
CA LEU A 195 3.20 19.70 -16.52
C LEU A 195 2.74 20.94 -17.32
N SER A 196 1.43 21.10 -17.51
CA SER A 196 0.84 22.26 -18.17
C SER A 196 1.13 23.60 -17.50
N SER A 197 1.38 23.60 -16.18
CA SER A 197 1.76 24.80 -15.43
C SER A 197 3.27 25.07 -15.43
N LEU A 198 4.07 24.08 -15.81
CA LEU A 198 5.52 24.14 -15.86
C LEU A 198 5.95 24.37 -17.32
N HIS A 199 5.80 25.61 -17.80
CA HIS A 199 6.17 26.01 -19.18
C HIS A 199 7.47 25.31 -19.62
N HIS A 200 7.41 24.57 -20.73
CA HIS A 200 8.46 23.62 -21.14
C HIS A 200 9.86 24.26 -21.21
N GLU A 201 9.97 25.46 -21.80
CA GLU A 201 11.23 26.20 -21.91
C GLU A 201 11.79 26.62 -20.54
N THR A 202 10.91 27.02 -19.62
CA THR A 202 11.29 27.42 -18.26
C THR A 202 11.76 26.22 -17.46
N LEU A 203 11.06 25.08 -17.56
CA LEU A 203 11.48 23.83 -16.92
C LEU A 203 12.84 23.37 -17.46
N ALA A 204 13.07 23.44 -18.79
CA ALA A 204 14.35 23.08 -19.39
C ALA A 204 15.49 23.97 -18.88
N ALA A 205 15.28 25.29 -18.80
CA ALA A 205 16.25 26.24 -18.28
C ALA A 205 16.59 25.96 -16.80
N ILE A 206 15.59 25.55 -16.01
CA ILE A 206 15.75 25.26 -14.58
C ILE A 206 16.47 23.94 -14.35
N LEU A 207 16.12 22.88 -15.09
CA LEU A 207 16.86 21.62 -15.03
C LEU A 207 18.31 21.81 -15.46
N HIS A 208 18.55 22.66 -16.47
CA HIS A 208 19.90 23.07 -16.85
C HIS A 208 20.62 23.82 -15.72
N LEU A 209 19.94 24.70 -14.98
CA LEU A 209 20.50 25.39 -13.80
C LEU A 209 20.86 24.41 -12.67
N PHE A 210 20.04 23.37 -12.45
CA PHE A 210 20.33 22.34 -11.44
C PHE A 210 21.47 21.40 -11.83
N ASN A 211 21.82 21.34 -13.12
CA ASN A 211 22.93 20.52 -13.59
C ASN A 211 24.26 21.04 -13.01
N PRO A 212 24.97 20.26 -12.16
CA PRO A 212 26.23 20.69 -11.56
C PRO A 212 27.35 20.97 -12.57
N LYS A 213 27.20 20.52 -13.83
CA LYS A 213 28.16 20.74 -14.92
C LYS A 213 27.84 21.99 -15.76
N SER A 214 26.67 22.61 -15.59
CA SER A 214 26.32 23.79 -16.37
C SER A 214 27.06 25.03 -15.87
N LYS A 215 27.38 25.94 -16.78
CA LYS A 215 27.83 27.29 -16.38
C LYS A 215 26.60 28.06 -15.89
N PRO A 216 26.71 28.85 -14.82
CA PRO A 216 25.61 29.72 -14.39
C PRO A 216 25.21 30.62 -15.58
N PRO A 217 23.92 30.74 -15.89
CA PRO A 217 23.48 31.56 -17.01
C PRO A 217 23.97 33.01 -16.80
N SER A 218 24.33 33.69 -17.89
CA SER A 218 24.54 35.15 -17.83
C SER A 218 23.24 35.76 -17.30
N SER A 219 23.35 36.58 -16.25
CA SER A 219 22.22 37.07 -15.46
C SER A 219 21.37 38.09 -16.25
N SER A 220 20.63 37.63 -17.25
CA SER A 220 19.66 38.45 -17.97
C SER A 220 18.41 38.67 -17.09
N ALA A 221 17.76 39.82 -17.24
CA ALA A 221 16.52 40.12 -16.50
C ALA A 221 15.40 39.10 -16.82
N HIS A 222 15.29 38.70 -18.09
CA HIS A 222 14.34 37.71 -18.58
C HIS A 222 14.52 36.33 -17.91
N GLY A 223 15.76 35.88 -17.70
CA GLY A 223 16.02 34.61 -16.99
C GLY A 223 15.60 34.63 -15.52
N ARG A 224 15.73 35.77 -14.83
CA ARG A 224 15.29 35.92 -13.43
C ARG A 224 13.77 35.93 -13.28
N ILE A 225 13.05 36.51 -14.24
CA ILE A 225 11.58 36.52 -14.24
C ILE A 225 11.04 35.09 -14.40
N GLY A 226 11.55 34.32 -15.36
CA GLY A 226 11.13 32.92 -15.54
C GLY A 226 11.39 32.02 -14.32
N LEU A 227 12.49 32.26 -13.58
CA LEU A 227 12.75 31.54 -12.32
C LEU A 227 11.74 31.86 -11.22
N ALA A 228 11.38 33.13 -11.07
CA ALA A 228 10.40 33.56 -10.08
C ALA A 228 8.99 33.05 -10.43
N GLU A 229 8.62 33.07 -11.71
CA GLU A 229 7.35 32.52 -12.21
C GLU A 229 7.25 31.02 -11.98
N PHE A 230 8.32 30.27 -12.27
CA PHE A 230 8.37 28.84 -11.98
C PHE A 230 8.22 28.55 -10.49
N TYR A 231 9.02 29.22 -9.65
CA TYR A 231 8.97 29.00 -8.20
C TYR A 231 7.58 29.36 -7.64
N GLY A 232 7.01 30.48 -8.11
CA GLY A 232 5.65 30.91 -7.76
C GLY A 232 4.59 29.91 -8.22
N GLY A 233 4.71 29.38 -9.43
CA GLY A 233 3.84 28.34 -9.98
C GLY A 233 3.90 27.06 -9.16
N VAL A 234 5.11 26.56 -8.88
CA VAL A 234 5.31 25.35 -8.07
C VAL A 234 4.72 25.51 -6.67
N THR A 235 5.00 26.64 -6.03
CA THR A 235 4.50 26.94 -4.68
C THR A 235 2.99 27.08 -4.66
N ARG A 236 2.37 27.70 -5.68
CA ARG A 236 0.92 27.84 -5.80
C ARG A 236 0.22 26.49 -5.93
N ASN A 237 0.73 25.60 -6.78
CA ASN A 237 0.17 24.26 -6.94
C ASN A 237 0.35 23.41 -5.67
N ALA A 238 1.52 23.49 -5.03
CA ALA A 238 1.76 22.83 -3.75
C ALA A 238 0.80 23.35 -2.66
N ALA A 239 0.54 24.65 -2.62
CA ALA A 239 -0.44 25.27 -1.72
C ALA A 239 -1.87 24.79 -2.01
N ALA A 240 -2.25 24.63 -3.28
CA ALA A 240 -3.57 24.11 -3.66
C ALA A 240 -3.75 22.66 -3.19
N VAL A 241 -2.77 21.78 -3.44
CA VAL A 241 -2.79 20.37 -3.01
C VAL A 241 -2.88 20.26 -1.48
N THR A 242 -2.05 21.01 -0.77
CA THR A 242 -2.02 20.98 0.71
C THR A 242 -3.27 21.60 1.33
N SER A 243 -3.81 22.68 0.77
CA SER A 243 -5.05 23.32 1.25
C SER A 243 -6.26 22.42 1.04
N HIS A 244 -6.39 21.81 -0.15
CA HIS A 244 -7.45 20.84 -0.40
C HIS A 244 -7.36 19.67 0.59
N ARG A 245 -6.16 19.12 0.79
CA ARG A 245 -5.94 18.03 1.76
C ARG A 245 -6.30 18.45 3.17
N ALA A 246 -5.87 19.63 3.62
CA ALA A 246 -6.24 20.15 4.93
C ALA A 246 -7.76 20.26 5.09
N CYS A 247 -8.49 20.77 4.08
CA CYS A 247 -9.95 20.81 4.10
C CYS A 247 -10.58 19.42 4.23
N SER A 248 -10.08 18.44 3.48
CA SER A 248 -10.55 17.05 3.59
C SER A 248 -10.24 16.44 4.96
N LEU A 249 -9.03 16.66 5.49
CA LEU A 249 -8.59 16.15 6.80
C LEU A 249 -9.40 16.74 7.95
N MET A 250 -9.72 18.02 7.88
CA MET A 250 -10.51 18.73 8.90
C MET A 250 -12.02 18.46 8.78
N GLY A 251 -12.45 17.54 7.91
CA GLY A 251 -13.87 17.18 7.77
C GLY A 251 -14.76 18.29 7.22
N SER A 252 -14.24 19.13 6.33
CA SER A 252 -15.01 20.21 5.71
C SER A 252 -16.26 19.67 5.00
N THR A 253 -17.45 20.06 5.47
CA THR A 253 -18.75 19.66 4.89
C THR A 253 -19.14 20.53 3.68
N ASN A 254 -18.22 21.33 3.16
CA ASN A 254 -18.50 22.24 2.05
C ASN A 254 -18.65 21.45 0.75
N LEU A 255 -19.87 21.39 0.22
CA LEU A 255 -20.21 20.73 -1.04
C LEU A 255 -19.41 21.28 -2.24
N LEU A 256 -18.94 22.54 -2.18
CA LEU A 256 -18.09 23.12 -3.22
C LEU A 256 -16.72 22.44 -3.29
N LEU A 257 -16.26 21.74 -2.25
CA LEU A 257 -14.97 21.06 -2.25
C LEU A 257 -14.94 19.98 -3.34
N GLU A 258 -16.00 19.19 -3.47
CA GLU A 258 -16.12 18.18 -4.53
C GLU A 258 -16.23 18.83 -5.93
N THR A 259 -17.00 19.91 -6.05
CA THR A 259 -17.11 20.66 -7.31
C THR A 259 -15.75 21.23 -7.73
N VAL A 260 -15.02 21.86 -6.82
CA VAL A 260 -13.70 22.43 -7.08
C VAL A 260 -12.67 21.32 -7.36
N ALA A 261 -12.75 20.19 -6.66
CA ALA A 261 -11.89 19.02 -6.93
C ALA A 261 -12.09 18.45 -8.34
N SER A 262 -13.28 18.59 -8.92
CA SER A 262 -13.54 18.19 -10.31
C SER A 262 -12.96 19.17 -11.35
N LEU A 263 -12.75 20.43 -10.96
CA LEU A 263 -12.24 21.50 -11.82
C LEU A 263 -10.72 21.69 -11.71
N VAL A 264 -10.15 21.44 -10.53
CA VAL A 264 -8.73 21.62 -10.25
C VAL A 264 -8.05 20.25 -10.21
N VAL A 265 -7.20 20.01 -11.20
CA VAL A 265 -6.39 18.78 -11.26
C VAL A 265 -5.28 18.88 -10.21
N LEU A 266 -5.39 18.09 -9.14
CA LEU A 266 -4.45 18.09 -8.01
C LEU A 266 -3.46 16.93 -8.11
N SER A 267 -2.20 17.19 -7.73
CA SER A 267 -1.14 16.18 -7.80
C SER A 267 -1.47 14.95 -6.95
N PRO A 268 -1.30 13.73 -7.48
CA PRO A 268 -1.53 12.51 -6.73
C PRO A 268 -0.40 12.22 -5.75
N TYR A 269 0.81 12.76 -5.97
CA TYR A 269 2.02 12.33 -5.27
C TYR A 269 2.03 12.70 -3.78
N ARG A 270 2.49 11.78 -2.93
CA ARG A 270 2.49 11.91 -1.47
C ARG A 270 3.86 11.62 -0.86
N PRO A 271 4.18 12.26 0.27
CA PRO A 271 5.35 11.89 1.07
C PRO A 271 5.16 10.50 1.69
N PHE A 272 6.26 9.77 1.85
CA PHE A 272 6.35 8.52 2.59
C PHE A 272 7.75 8.39 3.22
N GLY A 273 7.91 7.54 4.24
CA GLY A 273 9.16 7.45 4.96
C GLY A 273 9.40 8.59 5.96
N THR A 274 10.65 8.69 6.43
CA THR A 274 11.09 9.71 7.39
C THR A 274 11.68 10.90 6.67
N PHE A 275 11.23 12.11 7.00
CA PHE A 275 11.76 13.35 6.43
C PHE A 275 12.65 14.08 7.44
N VAL A 276 13.85 14.48 7.01
CA VAL A 276 14.79 15.26 7.82
C VAL A 276 14.96 16.63 7.15
N TRP A 277 14.42 17.65 7.80
CA TRP A 277 14.44 19.03 7.34
C TRP A 277 15.64 19.79 7.91
N CYS A 278 16.51 20.26 7.02
CA CYS A 278 17.65 21.12 7.37
C CYS A 278 17.21 22.59 7.33
N THR A 279 17.19 23.25 8.50
CA THR A 279 16.74 24.64 8.66
C THR A 279 17.73 25.67 8.10
N GLY A 280 19.02 25.29 7.99
CA GLY A 280 20.11 26.15 7.52
C GLY A 280 20.90 26.84 8.64
N ASN A 281 20.43 26.79 9.89
CA ASN A 281 21.14 27.31 11.07
C ASN A 281 21.80 26.20 11.92
N GLY A 282 22.02 25.04 11.33
CA GLY A 282 22.60 23.86 12.00
C GLY A 282 21.59 22.94 12.69
N ARG A 283 20.32 23.35 12.84
CA ARG A 283 19.26 22.47 13.36
C ARG A 283 18.65 21.57 12.27
N MET A 284 18.19 20.40 12.70
CA MET A 284 17.44 19.46 11.88
C MET A 284 16.09 19.15 12.52
N VAL A 285 15.05 19.03 11.71
CA VAL A 285 13.71 18.64 12.18
C VAL A 285 13.30 17.34 11.51
N VAL A 286 13.08 16.31 12.31
CA VAL A 286 12.70 14.97 11.85
C VAL A 286 11.18 14.85 11.95
N VAL A 287 10.55 14.54 10.82
CA VAL A 287 9.11 14.31 10.73
C VAL A 287 8.88 12.85 10.37
N ARG A 288 8.15 12.15 11.23
CA ARG A 288 7.67 10.78 11.02
C ARG A 288 6.15 10.82 10.92
N ASN A 289 5.60 9.88 10.16
CA ASN A 289 4.16 9.66 10.10
C ASN A 289 3.78 8.33 10.78
N SER A 290 4.51 7.95 11.83
CA SER A 290 4.18 6.84 12.72
C SER A 290 4.76 7.12 14.11
N GLU A 291 4.04 6.71 15.14
CA GLU A 291 4.48 6.77 16.54
C GLU A 291 5.64 5.77 16.74
N ALA A 292 6.87 6.26 16.65
CA ALA A 292 8.05 5.52 17.07
C ALA A 292 8.74 6.40 18.10
N GLU A 293 8.66 6.03 19.37
CA GLU A 293 9.25 6.77 20.49
C GLU A 293 10.72 7.11 20.22
N SER A 294 11.09 8.38 20.26
CA SER A 294 12.50 8.79 20.36
C SER A 294 12.75 9.82 21.46
N LEU A 295 13.90 9.68 22.11
CA LEU A 295 14.38 10.54 23.20
C LEU A 295 15.09 11.77 22.64
N GLU A 296 15.00 12.87 23.39
CA GLU A 296 15.34 14.24 22.97
C GLU A 296 16.83 14.47 22.66
N MET A 297 17.10 15.22 21.59
CA MET A 297 18.43 15.68 21.17
C MET A 297 18.47 17.21 21.04
N GLN A 298 19.59 17.85 21.42
CA GLN A 298 19.71 19.32 21.42
C GLN A 298 19.74 19.99 20.04
N SER A 299 20.10 19.27 18.96
CA SER A 299 20.17 19.82 17.58
C SER A 299 19.19 19.18 16.59
N VAL A 300 18.42 18.18 17.04
CA VAL A 300 17.46 17.43 16.23
C VAL A 300 16.12 17.44 16.94
N VAL A 301 15.10 17.98 16.28
CA VAL A 301 13.75 18.06 16.85
C VAL A 301 12.85 17.04 16.16
N TYR A 302 12.28 16.13 16.94
CA TYR A 302 11.37 15.10 16.44
C TYR A 302 9.93 15.58 16.55
N LEU A 303 9.19 15.48 15.45
CA LEU A 303 7.75 15.74 15.40
C LEU A 303 7.03 14.38 15.30
N GLU A 304 6.85 13.72 16.43
CA GLU A 304 6.18 12.41 16.53
C GLU A 304 4.70 12.54 16.86
N LYS A 305 4.36 13.39 17.84
CA LYS A 305 2.98 13.70 18.25
C LYS A 305 2.48 14.97 17.57
N LEU A 306 2.07 14.84 16.32
CA LEU A 306 1.70 16.00 15.49
C LEU A 306 0.50 16.77 16.06
N GLU A 307 -0.42 16.09 16.73
CA GLU A 307 -1.61 16.63 17.40
C GLU A 307 -1.30 17.58 18.58
N ASP A 308 -0.12 17.47 19.18
CA ASP A 308 0.29 18.24 20.36
C ASP A 308 1.18 19.47 20.02
N LEU A 309 1.48 19.71 18.74
CA LEU A 309 2.46 20.73 18.30
C LEU A 309 2.14 22.16 18.76
N PRO A 310 3.04 22.92 19.38
CA PRO A 310 2.75 24.28 19.87
C PRO A 310 2.23 25.20 18.74
N LEU A 311 1.22 26.04 19.03
CA LEU A 311 0.56 26.89 18.01
C LEU A 311 1.04 28.34 18.00
N SER A 312 1.51 28.83 19.14
CA SER A 312 2.21 30.12 19.36
C SER A 312 2.88 30.09 20.74
N GLY A 313 3.83 31.00 21.00
CA GLY A 313 4.68 31.05 22.20
C GLY A 313 3.98 31.31 23.54
N ASP A 314 2.66 31.11 23.63
CA ASP A 314 1.91 31.21 24.88
C ASP A 314 1.79 29.82 25.51
N CYS A 315 2.84 29.39 26.20
CA CYS A 315 2.69 28.37 27.22
C CYS A 315 3.81 28.47 28.27
N ASN A 316 3.41 28.36 29.54
CA ASN A 316 4.26 27.95 30.65
C ASN A 316 4.71 26.49 30.40
N ALA A 317 5.56 26.27 29.40
CA ALA A 317 5.81 24.98 28.80
C ALA A 317 7.13 24.35 29.25
N ASP A 318 7.11 23.03 29.37
CA ASP A 318 8.26 22.14 29.49
C ASP A 318 9.31 22.43 28.39
N ASP A 319 10.60 22.19 28.69
CA ASP A 319 11.75 22.59 27.84
C ASP A 319 11.64 22.04 26.40
N ASN A 320 10.99 20.88 26.23
CA ASN A 320 10.78 20.25 24.93
C ASN A 320 9.80 21.02 24.03
N ALA A 321 8.67 21.48 24.56
CA ALA A 321 7.66 22.19 23.76
C ALA A 321 8.17 23.55 23.26
N ALA A 322 8.99 24.24 24.06
CA ALA A 322 9.70 25.45 23.63
C ALA A 322 10.72 25.15 22.51
N THR A 323 11.44 24.04 22.61
CA THR A 323 12.38 23.58 21.58
C THR A 323 11.67 23.27 20.25
N ILE A 324 10.51 22.61 20.32
CA ILE A 324 9.66 22.33 19.15
C ILE A 324 9.14 23.64 18.54
N ASP A 325 8.63 24.56 19.34
CA ASP A 325 8.15 25.87 18.85
C ASP A 325 9.24 26.61 18.08
N GLN A 326 10.44 26.69 18.65
CA GLN A 326 11.58 27.36 18.02
C GLN A 326 12.02 26.64 16.74
N ALA A 327 11.93 25.31 16.65
CA ALA A 327 12.23 24.57 15.43
C ALA A 327 11.19 24.76 14.32
N LEU A 328 9.89 24.85 14.68
CA LEU A 328 8.84 25.16 13.73
C LEU A 328 8.95 26.61 13.22
N ASN A 329 9.34 27.55 14.08
CA ASN A 329 9.64 28.94 13.72
C ASN A 329 10.82 29.03 12.75
N ASP A 330 11.89 28.27 12.98
CA ASP A 330 13.03 28.17 12.07
C ASP A 330 12.69 27.64 10.68
N LEU A 331 11.71 26.73 10.60
CA LEU A 331 11.19 26.24 9.33
C LEU A 331 10.25 27.27 8.67
N GLY A 332 9.86 28.33 9.38
CA GLY A 332 8.90 29.34 8.95
C GLY A 332 7.47 28.87 8.94
N LEU A 333 7.12 27.90 9.79
CA LEU A 333 5.77 27.36 9.88
C LEU A 333 4.91 28.25 10.78
N GLY A 334 4.05 29.06 10.15
CA GLY A 334 3.04 29.85 10.86
C GLY A 334 1.93 28.99 11.46
N THR A 335 1.12 29.57 12.35
CA THR A 335 0.06 28.88 13.11
C THR A 335 -0.87 28.03 12.23
N ARG A 336 -1.25 28.52 11.05
CA ARG A 336 -2.12 27.77 10.12
C ARG A 336 -1.48 26.47 9.62
N ALA A 337 -0.18 26.48 9.32
CA ALA A 337 0.54 25.27 8.90
C ALA A 337 0.63 24.26 10.05
N ARG A 338 0.86 24.75 11.27
CA ARG A 338 0.92 23.91 12.48
C ARG A 338 -0.43 23.28 12.81
N LEU A 339 -1.54 24.01 12.65
CA LEU A 339 -2.90 23.47 12.75
C LEU A 339 -3.15 22.34 11.73
N CYS A 340 -2.71 22.51 10.49
CA CYS A 340 -2.81 21.43 9.48
C CYS A 340 -2.01 20.19 9.90
N MET A 341 -0.85 20.35 10.53
CA MET A 341 -0.07 19.23 11.06
C MET A 341 -0.77 18.55 12.23
N ARG A 342 -1.36 19.31 13.16
CA ARG A 342 -2.19 18.75 14.24
C ARG A 342 -3.37 17.95 13.70
N ALA A 343 -4.08 18.49 12.71
CA ALA A 343 -5.19 17.78 12.08
C ALA A 343 -4.76 16.46 11.42
N ALA A 344 -3.56 16.42 10.83
CA ALA A 344 -3.00 15.19 10.29
C ALA A 344 -2.70 14.16 11.39
N GLY A 345 -2.09 14.57 12.51
CA GLY A 345 -1.87 13.70 13.67
C GLY A 345 -3.16 13.17 14.29
N GLU A 346 -4.16 14.04 14.47
CA GLU A 346 -5.46 13.66 15.02
C GLU A 346 -6.21 12.69 14.10
N LEU A 347 -6.03 12.78 12.78
CA LEU A 347 -6.59 11.78 11.86
C LEU A 347 -5.97 10.40 12.08
N GLU A 348 -4.65 10.30 12.23
CA GLU A 348 -3.99 9.01 12.48
C GLU A 348 -4.44 8.43 13.84
N LYS A 349 -4.58 9.25 14.89
CA LYS A 349 -5.23 8.84 16.15
C LYS A 349 -6.68 8.40 15.95
N GLN A 350 -7.44 9.10 15.12
CA GLN A 350 -8.82 8.73 14.81
C GLN A 350 -8.89 7.36 14.15
N LYS A 351 -7.97 7.02 13.24
CA LYS A 351 -7.90 5.67 12.64
C LYS A 351 -7.67 4.58 13.69
N SER A 352 -6.78 4.81 14.65
CA SER A 352 -6.56 3.88 15.77
C SER A 352 -7.81 3.74 16.65
N ARG A 353 -8.51 4.86 16.95
CA ARG A 353 -9.79 4.82 17.69
C ARG A 353 -10.88 4.09 16.92
N ASN A 354 -10.90 4.26 15.60
CA ASN A 354 -11.84 3.60 14.69
C ASN A 354 -11.62 2.08 14.71
N GLU A 355 -10.39 1.61 14.62
CA GLU A 355 -10.08 0.19 14.75
C GLU A 355 -10.53 -0.36 16.11
N ALA A 356 -10.24 0.34 17.20
CA ALA A 356 -10.64 -0.07 18.55
C ALA A 356 -12.17 -0.11 18.77
N LYS A 357 -12.94 0.60 17.94
CA LYS A 357 -14.41 0.60 17.97
C LYS A 357 -15.03 -0.57 17.21
N ILE A 358 -14.27 -1.28 16.37
CA ILE A 358 -14.80 -2.43 15.64
C ILE A 358 -15.20 -3.49 16.68
N ASP A 359 -16.45 -3.95 16.63
CA ASP A 359 -17.00 -4.93 17.57
C ASP A 359 -16.51 -6.35 17.23
N LYS A 360 -15.20 -6.55 17.44
CA LYS A 360 -14.52 -7.82 17.21
C LYS A 360 -15.10 -8.93 18.09
N ALA A 361 -15.42 -8.62 19.34
CA ALA A 361 -15.98 -9.58 20.29
C ALA A 361 -17.32 -10.14 19.79
N LYS A 362 -18.20 -9.29 19.25
CA LYS A 362 -19.44 -9.74 18.62
C LYS A 362 -19.21 -10.58 17.37
N ALA A 363 -18.22 -10.24 16.54
CA ALA A 363 -17.87 -11.09 15.39
C ALA A 363 -17.47 -12.50 15.86
N GLU A 364 -16.57 -12.59 16.83
CA GLU A 364 -16.09 -13.87 17.37
C GLU A 364 -17.20 -14.68 18.06
N SER A 365 -18.01 -14.04 18.91
CA SER A 365 -19.11 -14.73 19.60
C SER A 365 -20.17 -15.24 18.62
N THR A 366 -20.53 -14.43 17.62
CA THR A 366 -21.53 -14.80 16.61
C THR A 366 -20.99 -15.90 15.68
N MET A 367 -19.70 -15.88 15.35
CA MET A 367 -19.05 -16.95 14.61
C MET A 367 -19.05 -18.28 15.39
N LYS A 368 -18.82 -18.24 16.71
CA LYS A 368 -18.88 -19.44 17.55
C LYS A 368 -20.25 -20.11 17.50
N GLU A 369 -21.33 -19.33 17.52
CA GLU A 369 -22.69 -19.87 17.38
C GLU A 369 -22.92 -20.54 16.01
N LEU A 370 -22.31 -20.02 14.94
CA LEU A 370 -22.36 -20.65 13.62
C LEU A 370 -21.46 -21.89 13.52
N GLU A 371 -20.32 -21.92 14.22
CA GLU A 371 -19.48 -23.11 14.37
C GLU A 371 -20.26 -24.23 15.09
N ASP A 372 -21.01 -23.89 16.15
CA ASP A 372 -21.90 -24.83 16.86
C ASP A 372 -23.03 -25.35 15.93
N TYR A 373 -23.67 -24.46 15.17
CA TYR A 373 -24.67 -24.85 14.16
C TYR A 373 -24.06 -25.82 13.13
N LYS A 374 -22.85 -25.53 12.66
CA LYS A 374 -22.15 -26.36 11.69
C LYS A 374 -21.88 -27.76 12.22
N GLU A 375 -21.43 -27.88 13.46
CA GLU A 375 -21.16 -29.17 14.09
C GLU A 375 -22.44 -29.99 14.29
N VAL A 376 -23.53 -29.34 14.71
CA VAL A 376 -24.82 -30.01 14.86
C VAL A 376 -25.36 -30.55 13.52
N SER A 377 -25.30 -29.75 12.45
CA SER A 377 -25.72 -30.20 11.11
C SER A 377 -24.83 -31.32 10.55
N ARG A 378 -23.54 -31.36 10.93
CA ARG A 378 -22.62 -32.45 10.60
C ARG A 378 -23.03 -33.75 11.27
N ILE A 379 -23.36 -33.72 12.57
CA ILE A 379 -23.82 -34.90 13.33
C ILE A 379 -25.12 -35.45 12.75
N GLN A 380 -26.00 -34.59 12.24
CA GLN A 380 -27.24 -34.98 11.57
C GLN A 380 -27.03 -35.58 10.15
N GLY A 381 -25.80 -35.59 9.63
CA GLY A 381 -25.46 -36.22 8.35
C GLY A 381 -25.86 -35.42 7.10
N VAL A 382 -26.40 -34.20 7.26
CA VAL A 382 -26.84 -33.35 6.14
C VAL A 382 -25.74 -32.36 5.74
N GLY A 383 -24.97 -31.87 6.71
CA GLY A 383 -24.03 -30.76 6.51
C GLY A 383 -24.74 -29.39 6.59
N TYR A 384 -24.01 -28.40 7.08
CA TYR A 384 -24.59 -27.09 7.45
C TYR A 384 -25.01 -26.24 6.24
N TYR A 385 -24.33 -26.37 5.11
CA TYR A 385 -24.71 -25.73 3.84
C TYR A 385 -26.09 -26.19 3.38
N ASP A 386 -26.27 -27.51 3.27
CA ASP A 386 -27.52 -28.13 2.83
C ASP A 386 -28.66 -27.89 3.81
N ALA A 387 -28.41 -28.04 5.12
CA ALA A 387 -29.39 -27.70 6.16
C ALA A 387 -29.85 -26.25 6.05
N PHE A 388 -28.90 -25.32 5.88
CA PHE A 388 -29.20 -23.89 5.73
C PHE A 388 -29.99 -23.60 4.45
N LYS A 389 -29.56 -24.16 3.30
CA LYS A 389 -30.24 -23.97 2.02
C LYS A 389 -31.68 -24.49 2.06
N LEU A 390 -31.95 -25.56 2.80
CA LEU A 390 -33.28 -26.13 2.99
C LEU A 390 -34.16 -25.33 3.98
N GLN A 391 -33.60 -24.72 5.04
CA GLN A 391 -34.33 -24.12 6.18
C GLN A 391 -35.55 -24.94 6.62
N LYS A 392 -35.33 -26.11 7.21
CA LYS A 392 -36.43 -26.92 7.76
C LYS A 392 -36.60 -26.70 9.25
N GLU A 393 -35.52 -26.37 9.95
CA GLU A 393 -35.49 -26.27 11.40
C GLU A 393 -35.39 -24.81 11.86
N PRO A 394 -35.92 -24.45 13.04
CA PRO A 394 -35.80 -23.09 13.58
C PRO A 394 -34.35 -22.60 13.71
N ARG A 395 -33.40 -23.50 13.93
CA ARG A 395 -31.96 -23.19 14.00
C ARG A 395 -31.39 -22.71 12.66
N ASP A 396 -31.93 -23.16 11.53
CA ASP A 396 -31.49 -22.74 10.20
C ASP A 396 -31.85 -21.26 9.99
N PHE A 397 -33.02 -20.85 10.50
CA PHE A 397 -33.42 -19.45 10.54
C PHE A 397 -32.52 -18.63 11.45
N GLN A 398 -32.17 -19.14 12.63
CA GLN A 398 -31.22 -18.47 13.52
C GLN A 398 -29.83 -18.32 12.88
N ALA A 399 -29.33 -19.35 12.19
CA ALA A 399 -28.08 -19.26 11.43
C ALA A 399 -28.14 -18.14 10.38
N ASN A 400 -29.30 -17.92 9.75
CA ASN A 400 -29.48 -16.82 8.79
C ASN A 400 -29.45 -15.43 9.47
N VAL A 401 -30.03 -15.30 10.66
CA VAL A 401 -29.92 -14.06 11.46
C VAL A 401 -28.44 -13.79 11.81
N LYS A 402 -27.72 -14.81 12.27
CA LYS A 402 -26.29 -14.71 12.63
C LYS A 402 -25.41 -14.38 11.43
N ARG A 403 -25.68 -14.96 10.26
CA ARG A 403 -25.06 -14.59 8.97
C ARG A 403 -25.21 -13.10 8.67
N LEU A 404 -26.41 -12.54 8.83
CA LEU A 404 -26.66 -11.11 8.59
C LEU A 404 -25.95 -10.20 9.61
N VAL A 405 -25.90 -10.60 10.89
CA VAL A 405 -25.14 -9.87 11.91
C VAL A 405 -23.66 -9.79 11.52
N LEU A 406 -23.06 -10.92 11.12
CA LEU A 406 -21.66 -10.94 10.69
C LEU A 406 -21.44 -10.15 9.40
N ALA A 407 -22.35 -10.23 8.44
CA ALA A 407 -22.29 -9.41 7.23
C ALA A 407 -22.24 -7.92 7.58
N GLY A 408 -23.07 -7.45 8.51
CA GLY A 408 -23.07 -6.05 8.96
C GLY A 408 -21.74 -5.61 9.57
N VAL A 409 -21.17 -6.41 10.48
CA VAL A 409 -19.87 -6.10 11.11
C VAL A 409 -18.76 -6.01 10.06
N TRP A 410 -18.68 -6.97 9.14
CA TRP A 410 -17.63 -6.98 8.12
C TRP A 410 -17.84 -5.93 7.05
N ASP A 411 -19.08 -5.65 6.64
CA ASP A 411 -19.36 -4.60 5.66
C ASP A 411 -18.98 -3.22 6.22
N GLU A 412 -19.18 -2.96 7.52
CA GLU A 412 -18.69 -1.75 8.19
C GLU A 412 -17.16 -1.63 8.10
N VAL A 413 -16.42 -2.70 8.42
CA VAL A 413 -14.95 -2.74 8.27
C VAL A 413 -14.53 -2.44 6.83
N ILE A 414 -15.19 -3.04 5.84
CA ILE A 414 -14.88 -2.79 4.42
C ILE A 414 -15.17 -1.34 4.02
N GLU A 415 -16.25 -0.74 4.51
CA GLU A 415 -16.56 0.66 4.24
C GLU A 415 -15.54 1.61 4.87
N MET A 416 -15.08 1.35 6.09
CA MET A 416 -14.02 2.12 6.73
C MET A 416 -12.70 2.04 5.96
N LEU A 417 -12.34 0.85 5.44
CA LEU A 417 -11.15 0.69 4.58
C LEU A 417 -11.26 1.50 3.29
N LYS A 418 -12.40 1.49 2.61
CA LYS A 418 -12.61 2.29 1.39
C LYS A 418 -12.48 3.80 1.65
N ARG A 419 -12.87 4.25 2.84
CA ARG A 419 -12.77 5.66 3.26
C ARG A 419 -11.40 6.02 3.83
N HIS A 420 -10.47 5.06 3.92
CA HIS A 420 -9.14 5.23 4.53
C HIS A 420 -9.23 5.66 6.01
N GLU A 421 -10.21 5.11 6.73
CA GLU A 421 -10.53 5.43 8.13
C GLU A 421 -9.91 4.44 9.14
N LEU A 422 -9.14 3.45 8.66
CA LEU A 422 -8.40 2.50 9.50
C LEU A 422 -6.89 2.65 9.28
N PRO A 423 -6.05 2.19 10.22
CA PRO A 423 -4.59 2.26 10.09
C PRO A 423 -4.11 1.52 8.83
N ASP A 424 -3.03 2.00 8.24
CA ASP A 424 -2.52 1.43 6.99
C ASP A 424 -2.03 -0.02 7.17
N GLU A 425 -1.61 -0.36 8.39
CA GLU A 425 -1.20 -1.69 8.81
C GLU A 425 -2.37 -2.67 8.93
N PHE A 426 -3.62 -2.20 8.96
CA PHE A 426 -4.79 -3.02 9.28
C PHE A 426 -4.89 -4.28 8.42
N GLU A 427 -4.77 -4.15 7.10
CA GLU A 427 -4.87 -5.28 6.15
C GLU A 427 -3.67 -6.25 6.22
N GLY A 428 -2.60 -5.88 6.95
CA GLY A 428 -1.42 -6.70 7.21
C GLY A 428 -1.39 -7.34 8.60
N LYS A 429 -2.33 -7.00 9.50
CA LYS A 429 -2.37 -7.54 10.86
C LYS A 429 -2.80 -9.01 10.86
N GLN A 430 -1.93 -9.88 11.39
CA GLN A 430 -2.14 -11.32 11.42
C GLN A 430 -3.48 -11.71 12.07
N GLU A 431 -3.84 -11.05 13.16
CA GLU A 431 -5.11 -11.25 13.88
C GLU A 431 -6.35 -11.02 13.00
N TRP A 432 -6.34 -9.96 12.18
CA TRP A 432 -7.43 -9.65 11.25
C TRP A 432 -7.44 -10.58 10.03
N ILE A 433 -6.27 -10.99 9.55
CA ILE A 433 -6.14 -11.97 8.46
C ILE A 433 -6.72 -13.32 8.89
N GLU A 434 -6.40 -13.79 10.09
CA GLU A 434 -6.90 -15.05 10.65
C GLU A 434 -8.41 -14.99 10.91
N LEU A 435 -8.90 -13.93 11.57
CA LEU A 435 -10.32 -13.74 11.85
C LEU A 435 -11.13 -13.64 10.55
N GLY A 436 -10.64 -12.86 9.58
CA GLY A 436 -11.28 -12.70 8.27
C GLY A 436 -11.29 -14.00 7.46
N THR A 437 -10.22 -14.78 7.53
CA THR A 437 -10.15 -16.11 6.88
C THR A 437 -11.15 -17.08 7.49
N ARG A 438 -11.22 -17.16 8.83
CA ARG A 438 -12.22 -17.99 9.53
C ARG A 438 -13.64 -17.56 9.19
N PHE A 439 -13.92 -16.25 9.24
CA PHE A 439 -15.21 -15.68 8.86
C PHE A 439 -15.60 -16.08 7.43
N ARG A 440 -14.71 -15.86 6.46
CA ARG A 440 -14.95 -16.19 5.05
C ARG A 440 -15.26 -17.68 4.86
N ARG A 441 -14.44 -18.57 5.44
CA ARG A 441 -14.62 -20.03 5.33
C ARG A 441 -15.90 -20.53 6.00
N LEU A 442 -16.38 -19.85 7.05
CA LEU A 442 -17.58 -20.22 7.78
C LEU A 442 -18.86 -19.67 7.16
N VAL A 443 -18.84 -18.42 6.68
CA VAL A 443 -20.07 -17.67 6.35
C VAL A 443 -20.31 -17.53 4.86
N GLU A 444 -19.27 -17.49 4.03
CA GLU A 444 -19.45 -17.41 2.56
C GLU A 444 -20.28 -18.58 2.00
N PRO A 445 -20.11 -19.83 2.47
CA PRO A 445 -21.01 -20.94 2.09
C PRO A 445 -22.48 -20.66 2.41
N LEU A 446 -22.79 -20.02 3.53
CA LEU A 446 -24.18 -19.67 3.90
C LEU A 446 -24.73 -18.55 3.02
N ASP A 447 -23.91 -17.56 2.66
CA ASP A 447 -24.29 -16.52 1.71
C ASP A 447 -24.56 -17.08 0.30
N ILE A 448 -23.73 -18.04 -0.15
CA ILE A 448 -23.95 -18.79 -1.39
C ILE A 448 -25.26 -19.58 -1.29
N GLY A 449 -25.45 -20.33 -0.20
CA GLY A 449 -26.68 -21.11 0.02
C GLY A 449 -27.92 -20.21 0.01
N ASN A 450 -27.85 -19.03 0.63
CA ASN A 450 -28.92 -18.03 0.60
C ASN A 450 -29.19 -17.51 -0.82
N TYR A 451 -28.14 -17.28 -1.62
CA TYR A 451 -28.24 -16.79 -2.99
C TYR A 451 -29.00 -17.76 -3.90
N TYR A 452 -28.59 -19.02 -3.92
CA TYR A 452 -29.22 -20.05 -4.75
C TYR A 452 -30.57 -20.53 -4.19
N ARG A 453 -30.78 -20.51 -2.86
CA ARG A 453 -32.09 -20.77 -2.24
C ARG A 453 -33.17 -19.84 -2.79
N HIS A 454 -32.85 -18.57 -3.02
CA HIS A 454 -33.79 -17.57 -3.51
C HIS A 454 -33.73 -17.40 -5.05
N LEU A 455 -33.12 -18.36 -5.76
CA LEU A 455 -32.97 -18.37 -7.23
C LEU A 455 -32.37 -17.08 -7.79
N LYS A 456 -31.53 -16.38 -7.01
CA LYS A 456 -30.92 -15.11 -7.44
C LYS A 456 -29.96 -15.28 -8.61
N ASN A 457 -29.46 -16.48 -8.82
CA ASN A 457 -28.68 -16.84 -10.00
C ASN A 457 -29.46 -16.69 -11.31
N GLU A 458 -30.78 -16.89 -11.30
CA GLU A 458 -31.64 -16.74 -12.49
C GLU A 458 -31.88 -15.26 -12.81
N ASP A 459 -32.08 -14.43 -11.78
CA ASP A 459 -32.33 -12.99 -11.92
C ASP A 459 -31.04 -12.20 -12.22
N THR A 460 -30.00 -12.45 -11.42
CA THR A 460 -28.80 -11.60 -11.34
C THR A 460 -27.63 -12.21 -12.10
N GLY A 461 -27.58 -13.53 -12.29
CA GLY A 461 -26.49 -14.28 -12.95
C GLY A 461 -25.59 -15.04 -11.97
N PRO A 462 -24.47 -15.63 -12.43
CA PRO A 462 -23.62 -16.47 -11.59
C PRO A 462 -23.03 -15.73 -10.39
N TYR A 463 -23.00 -16.39 -9.23
CA TYR A 463 -22.56 -15.78 -7.96
C TYR A 463 -21.18 -15.13 -8.06
N MET A 464 -20.22 -15.85 -8.64
CA MET A 464 -18.83 -15.41 -8.77
C MET A 464 -18.66 -14.17 -9.64
N VAL A 465 -19.59 -13.92 -10.57
CA VAL A 465 -19.49 -12.81 -11.53
C VAL A 465 -20.18 -11.57 -10.99
N ARG A 466 -21.41 -11.71 -10.48
CA ARG A 466 -22.28 -10.55 -10.19
C ARG A 466 -22.70 -10.37 -8.74
N ALA A 467 -22.54 -11.37 -7.88
CA ALA A 467 -23.13 -11.32 -6.53
C ALA A 467 -22.13 -11.41 -5.39
N ARG A 468 -20.92 -11.94 -5.61
CA ARG A 468 -19.94 -12.20 -4.55
C ARG A 468 -19.58 -10.92 -3.77
N PRO A 469 -19.97 -10.81 -2.48
CA PRO A 469 -19.75 -9.62 -1.66
C PRO A 469 -18.27 -9.22 -1.49
N LYS A 470 -18.01 -7.92 -1.32
CA LYS A 470 -16.64 -7.39 -1.18
C LYS A 470 -15.92 -7.93 0.07
N ARG A 471 -16.61 -8.11 1.20
CA ARG A 471 -16.04 -8.66 2.44
C ARG A 471 -15.30 -9.99 2.27
N TYR A 472 -15.75 -10.86 1.35
CA TYR A 472 -15.06 -12.11 1.06
C TYR A 472 -13.88 -11.93 0.11
N ARG A 473 -13.99 -11.02 -0.87
CA ARG A 473 -12.87 -10.69 -1.76
C ARG A 473 -11.71 -10.08 -0.98
N TYR A 474 -11.99 -9.20 -0.02
CA TYR A 474 -10.96 -8.54 0.80
C TYR A 474 -10.22 -9.57 1.66
N THR A 475 -10.96 -10.33 2.47
CA THR A 475 -10.39 -11.35 3.37
C THR A 475 -9.66 -12.47 2.61
N GLN A 476 -10.10 -12.83 1.40
CA GLN A 476 -9.33 -13.71 0.52
C GLN A 476 -8.00 -13.08 0.09
N ARG A 477 -8.03 -11.85 -0.44
CA ARG A 477 -6.84 -11.14 -0.92
C ARG A 477 -5.83 -10.90 0.21
N TRP A 478 -6.29 -10.63 1.43
CA TRP A 478 -5.43 -10.49 2.61
C TRP A 478 -4.63 -11.77 2.87
N LEU A 479 -5.31 -12.92 2.89
CA LEU A 479 -4.66 -14.22 3.08
C LEU A 479 -3.69 -14.56 1.96
N GLU A 480 -4.11 -14.37 0.70
CA GLU A 480 -3.26 -14.62 -0.47
C GLU A 480 -2.00 -13.75 -0.44
N HIS A 481 -2.14 -12.47 -0.10
CA HIS A 481 -1.01 -11.55 0.04
C HIS A 481 -0.08 -11.93 1.20
N ALA A 482 -0.64 -12.29 2.36
CA ALA A 482 0.13 -12.73 3.52
C ALA A 482 0.93 -14.00 3.22
N ARG A 483 0.33 -14.95 2.51
CA ARG A 483 0.95 -16.24 2.11
C ARG A 483 1.75 -16.18 0.81
N ARG A 484 1.82 -15.03 0.13
CA ARG A 484 2.48 -14.86 -1.19
C ARG A 484 1.90 -15.77 -2.28
N LEU A 485 0.61 -16.05 -2.21
CA LEU A 485 -0.08 -16.88 -3.18
C LEU A 485 -0.56 -16.04 -4.37
N PRO A 486 -0.63 -16.62 -5.58
CA PRO A 486 -1.29 -16.00 -6.71
C PRO A 486 -2.74 -15.61 -6.37
N GLY A 487 -3.23 -14.55 -7.01
CA GLY A 487 -4.62 -14.12 -6.83
C GLY A 487 -5.59 -15.22 -7.25
N GLY A 488 -6.57 -15.53 -6.40
CA GLY A 488 -7.57 -16.57 -6.65
C GLY A 488 -7.22 -17.96 -6.09
N SER A 489 -6.00 -18.16 -5.57
CA SER A 489 -5.57 -19.46 -5.02
C SER A 489 -6.36 -19.89 -3.77
N CYS A 490 -6.84 -18.95 -2.94
CA CYS A 490 -7.63 -19.23 -1.75
C CYS A 490 -9.14 -19.10 -2.01
N SER A 491 -9.64 -19.87 -2.97
CA SER A 491 -11.05 -19.89 -3.39
C SER A 491 -11.90 -21.00 -2.76
N GLU A 492 -11.41 -21.67 -1.70
CA GLU A 492 -12.08 -22.77 -1.01
C GLU A 492 -13.48 -22.42 -0.52
N SER A 493 -13.69 -21.17 -0.10
CA SER A 493 -14.97 -20.68 0.41
C SER A 493 -16.02 -20.47 -0.68
N CYS A 494 -15.60 -20.45 -1.95
CA CYS A 494 -16.45 -20.37 -3.13
C CYS A 494 -16.84 -21.75 -3.68
N PHE A 495 -16.37 -22.84 -3.07
CA PHE A 495 -16.61 -24.21 -3.50
C PHE A 495 -18.08 -24.46 -3.87
N TRP A 496 -19.02 -24.09 -2.99
CA TRP A 496 -20.44 -24.31 -3.23
C TRP A 496 -20.99 -23.52 -4.41
N ALA A 497 -20.45 -22.34 -4.72
CA ALA A 497 -20.90 -21.58 -5.88
C ALA A 497 -20.57 -22.33 -7.18
N GLU A 498 -19.39 -22.95 -7.26
CA GLU A 498 -19.02 -23.76 -8.43
C GLU A 498 -19.88 -25.03 -8.52
N VAL A 499 -20.14 -25.70 -7.40
CA VAL A 499 -21.02 -26.88 -7.36
C VAL A 499 -22.44 -26.54 -7.82
N GLU A 500 -23.02 -25.43 -7.36
CA GLU A 500 -24.36 -25.01 -7.76
C GLU A 500 -24.44 -24.76 -9.27
N GLU A 501 -23.49 -24.02 -9.83
CA GLU A 501 -23.43 -23.79 -11.28
C GLU A 501 -23.31 -25.13 -12.03
N LEU A 502 -22.36 -26.00 -11.63
CA LEU A 502 -22.15 -27.31 -12.27
C LEU A 502 -23.34 -28.27 -12.14
N SER A 503 -24.12 -28.17 -11.05
CA SER A 503 -25.26 -29.04 -10.78
C SER A 503 -26.48 -28.74 -11.66
N VAL A 504 -26.59 -27.51 -12.18
CA VAL A 504 -27.69 -27.07 -13.04
C VAL A 504 -27.44 -27.40 -14.52
N PHE A 505 -26.18 -27.65 -14.92
CA PHE A 505 -25.86 -27.97 -16.31
C PHE A 505 -26.49 -29.30 -16.76
N LYS A 506 -27.23 -29.24 -17.87
CA LYS A 506 -27.68 -30.42 -18.63
C LYS A 506 -26.73 -30.61 -19.81
N SER A 507 -26.07 -31.78 -19.90
CA SER A 507 -25.11 -32.02 -20.98
C SER A 507 -25.84 -32.30 -22.31
N ASN A 508 -25.35 -31.68 -23.38
CA ASN A 508 -25.63 -32.06 -24.77
C ASN A 508 -24.30 -32.57 -25.35
N LYS A 509 -24.15 -33.90 -25.39
CA LYS A 509 -22.92 -34.58 -25.81
C LYS A 509 -22.42 -34.06 -27.17
N GLY A 510 -21.15 -33.70 -27.24
CA GLY A 510 -20.47 -33.28 -28.49
C GLY A 510 -20.58 -31.79 -28.83
N SER A 511 -21.05 -30.94 -27.91
CA SER A 511 -21.04 -29.48 -28.07
C SER A 511 -19.78 -28.84 -27.45
N SER A 512 -19.39 -27.64 -27.91
CA SER A 512 -18.31 -26.86 -27.26
C SER A 512 -18.56 -26.61 -25.77
N TYR A 513 -19.80 -26.66 -25.32
CA TYR A 513 -20.21 -26.51 -23.93
C TYR A 513 -19.90 -27.75 -23.09
N ASP A 514 -19.82 -28.93 -23.71
CA ASP A 514 -19.53 -30.21 -23.06
C ASP A 514 -18.06 -30.28 -22.62
N GLU A 515 -17.15 -29.80 -23.46
CA GLU A 515 -15.71 -29.69 -23.16
C GLU A 515 -15.43 -28.67 -22.05
N GLU A 516 -16.15 -27.54 -22.05
CA GLU A 516 -16.03 -26.55 -20.96
C GLU A 516 -16.50 -27.13 -19.61
N LEU A 517 -17.63 -27.84 -19.61
CA LEU A 517 -18.14 -28.50 -18.42
C LEU A 517 -17.12 -29.51 -17.87
N LYS A 518 -16.56 -30.36 -18.73
CA LYS A 518 -15.54 -31.33 -18.35
C LYS A 518 -14.30 -30.65 -17.76
N ARG A 519 -13.82 -29.57 -18.37
CA ARG A 519 -12.68 -28.80 -17.83
C ARG A 519 -12.96 -28.24 -16.44
N ARG A 520 -14.14 -27.67 -16.22
CA ARG A 520 -14.52 -27.11 -14.91
C ARG A 520 -14.68 -28.19 -13.84
N VAL A 521 -15.26 -29.35 -14.19
CA VAL A 521 -15.35 -30.50 -13.28
C VAL A 521 -13.97 -31.00 -12.87
N VAL A 522 -13.06 -31.21 -13.83
CA VAL A 522 -11.69 -31.66 -13.55
C VAL A 522 -10.96 -30.65 -12.66
N LYS A 523 -11.10 -29.35 -12.96
CA LYS A 523 -10.52 -28.30 -12.12
C LYS A 523 -11.10 -28.32 -10.70
N LEU A 524 -12.41 -28.46 -10.55
CA LEU A 524 -13.05 -28.57 -9.23
C LEU A 524 -12.52 -29.80 -8.48
N GLU A 525 -12.29 -30.92 -9.16
CA GLU A 525 -11.74 -32.14 -8.57
C GLU A 525 -10.31 -31.92 -8.04
N GLU A 526 -9.46 -31.25 -8.82
CA GLU A 526 -8.10 -30.85 -8.41
C GLU A 526 -8.12 -29.87 -7.23
N ASP A 527 -8.99 -28.87 -7.29
CA ASP A 527 -9.16 -27.86 -6.24
C ASP A 527 -9.63 -28.50 -4.93
N VAL A 528 -10.62 -29.40 -4.98
CA VAL A 528 -11.11 -30.13 -3.80
C VAL A 528 -10.02 -31.01 -3.20
N LYS A 529 -9.21 -31.69 -4.01
CA LYS A 529 -8.07 -32.46 -3.49
C LYS A 529 -7.04 -31.57 -2.80
N ARG A 530 -6.79 -30.37 -3.33
CA ARG A 530 -5.88 -29.40 -2.70
C ARG A 530 -6.44 -28.88 -1.38
N TRP A 531 -7.75 -28.68 -1.30
CA TRP A 531 -8.41 -28.11 -0.12
C TRP A 531 -8.77 -29.13 0.96
N SER A 532 -8.88 -30.42 0.63
CA SER A 532 -9.44 -31.45 1.51
C SER A 532 -8.61 -31.74 2.77
N GLU A 533 -7.32 -31.40 2.76
CA GLU A 533 -6.42 -31.64 3.90
C GLU A 533 -6.68 -30.67 5.07
N GLU A 534 -6.90 -29.37 4.79
CA GLU A 534 -6.96 -28.33 5.84
C GLU A 534 -7.99 -27.22 5.63
N GLU A 535 -8.55 -27.06 4.41
CA GLU A 535 -9.30 -25.85 4.06
C GLU A 535 -10.80 -26.12 3.86
N LEU A 536 -11.15 -27.29 3.31
CA LEU A 536 -12.52 -27.70 3.08
C LEU A 536 -13.11 -28.43 4.31
N PRO A 537 -14.32 -28.07 4.77
CA PRO A 537 -14.97 -28.81 5.83
C PRO A 537 -15.29 -30.27 5.43
N ARG A 538 -15.12 -31.21 6.37
CA ARG A 538 -15.43 -32.64 6.15
C ARG A 538 -16.92 -32.90 5.87
N ASP A 539 -17.81 -31.99 6.25
CA ASP A 539 -19.25 -32.12 6.02
C ASP A 539 -19.64 -32.10 4.53
N VAL A 540 -18.79 -31.55 3.66
CA VAL A 540 -18.98 -31.55 2.21
C VAL A 540 -19.02 -32.97 1.64
N PHE A 541 -18.29 -33.91 2.25
CA PHE A 541 -18.18 -35.30 1.79
C PHE A 541 -19.21 -36.24 2.45
N LEU A 542 -20.16 -35.72 3.22
CA LEU A 542 -21.23 -36.55 3.78
C LEU A 542 -22.10 -37.13 2.64
N GLU A 543 -22.60 -38.35 2.81
CA GLU A 543 -23.48 -38.98 1.82
C GLU A 543 -24.75 -38.15 1.54
N GLY A 544 -25.21 -37.41 2.57
CA GLY A 544 -26.35 -36.52 2.50
C GLY A 544 -26.10 -35.19 1.78
N SER A 545 -24.85 -34.82 1.50
CA SER A 545 -24.51 -33.50 0.95
C SER A 545 -24.93 -33.37 -0.52
N SER A 546 -25.23 -32.14 -0.95
CA SER A 546 -25.53 -31.88 -2.37
C SER A 546 -24.35 -32.21 -3.28
N PHE A 547 -23.12 -31.98 -2.83
CA PHE A 547 -21.91 -32.32 -3.60
C PHE A 547 -21.80 -33.83 -3.83
N THR A 548 -21.87 -34.66 -2.79
CA THR A 548 -21.74 -36.11 -2.93
C THR A 548 -22.85 -36.69 -3.81
N LYS A 549 -24.09 -36.21 -3.65
CA LYS A 549 -25.23 -36.62 -4.48
C LYS A 549 -25.05 -36.24 -5.95
N TRP A 550 -24.53 -35.04 -6.23
CA TRP A 550 -24.23 -34.59 -7.59
C TRP A 550 -23.05 -35.39 -8.18
N TRP A 551 -21.96 -35.56 -7.43
CA TRP A 551 -20.77 -36.28 -7.86
C TRP A 551 -21.05 -37.75 -8.21
N LYS A 552 -21.89 -38.45 -7.42
CA LYS A 552 -22.32 -39.83 -7.70
C LYS A 552 -23.15 -39.94 -8.99
N LYS A 553 -23.91 -38.90 -9.37
CA LYS A 553 -24.71 -38.86 -10.61
C LYS A 553 -23.90 -38.50 -11.85
N LEU A 554 -22.74 -37.85 -11.67
CA LEU A 554 -21.92 -37.37 -12.77
C LEU A 554 -21.26 -38.55 -13.53
N PRO A 555 -21.33 -38.61 -14.88
CA PRO A 555 -20.72 -39.69 -15.65
C PRO A 555 -19.20 -39.76 -15.48
N GLN A 556 -18.65 -40.97 -15.56
CA GLN A 556 -17.22 -41.19 -15.31
C GLN A 556 -16.31 -40.44 -16.28
N ASP A 557 -16.75 -40.22 -17.52
CA ASP A 557 -15.96 -39.53 -18.56
C ASP A 557 -15.65 -38.06 -18.24
N TYR A 558 -16.34 -37.46 -17.25
CA TYR A 558 -16.09 -36.08 -16.80
C TYR A 558 -15.15 -36.01 -15.60
N LYS A 559 -14.86 -37.15 -14.96
CA LYS A 559 -14.02 -37.22 -13.75
C LYS A 559 -12.58 -37.53 -14.15
N ALA A 560 -11.62 -36.88 -13.51
CA ALA A 560 -10.20 -37.19 -13.63
C ALA A 560 -9.77 -38.39 -12.77
N GLY A 561 -10.63 -38.86 -11.85
CA GLY A 561 -10.34 -40.01 -10.98
C GLY A 561 -9.36 -39.67 -9.84
N ILE A 562 -9.25 -38.39 -9.52
CA ILE A 562 -8.39 -37.80 -8.51
C ILE A 562 -9.05 -37.91 -7.12
N LEU A 563 -10.38 -37.77 -7.04
CA LEU A 563 -11.16 -37.95 -5.82
C LEU A 563 -11.78 -39.34 -5.76
N GLN A 564 -11.45 -40.09 -4.71
CA GLN A 564 -12.16 -41.31 -4.31
C GLN A 564 -13.18 -40.91 -3.24
N CYS A 565 -14.37 -40.47 -3.65
CA CYS A 565 -15.50 -40.16 -2.77
C CYS A 565 -16.46 -41.34 -2.64
#